data_AF-A0A246RIR3-F1
#
_entry.id   AF-A0A246RIR3-F1
#
_cell.length_a   1.000
_cell.length_b   1.000
_cell.length_c   1.000
_cell.angle_alpha   90.00
_cell.angle_beta   90.00
_cell.angle_gamma   90.00
#
_symmetry.space_group_name_H-M   'P 1'
#
loop_
_entity.id
_entity.type
_entity.pdbx_description
1 polymer ?
#
loop_
_entity_poly.entity_id
_entity_poly.type
_entity_poly.pdbx_seq_one_letter_code
_entity_poly.pdbx_strand_id
1 'polypeptide(L)'
;MTWSRVAPDPGPRIGLPAPRVIHPLGGDRPGRQRELVGGLLRCYPVTFLLLAPYALLILPMAVFYDNPQTGFIVSLLGLALLGSVTVETVGLLFGRPDPQWRQGMRQATARYPYLYPVARLVTLTSIAADLLGAYLGRGSIVAQIYGELPDAPMAALTKLFSGWGALGFALLVASHLGGRLSRQKLYGWLGALVATQVVVTLLTAITAPLIAFAFFAVAAGVVCGVFRLRYLMLGTVVLVLLWPSMFEYRNDIREDQGIAVDSAVTSTDRLRLDRQLTAAAGIEVPVDLGQPDLADHLRYGLVPRILDPDRPALSTGQQINQFLGGGPTSASNFLLLGNIWFFDGPVGVVAVHAFWAGFVALLLRWRGRPGPARLSLFCLVCSDVLLWSGTYPDSTIGFLQHVVSAMTVFFLLWMTRTITARSTRRIPRPAGSPG
;
A
#
# COMPACT_ATOMS: atom_id res chain seq x y z
N MET A 1 -47.50 -16.45 67.60
CA MET A 1 -48.51 -17.01 66.68
C MET A 1 -48.07 -16.76 65.25
N THR A 2 -47.34 -17.70 64.68
CA THR A 2 -46.76 -17.67 63.33
C THR A 2 -47.68 -18.42 62.39
N TRP A 3 -48.28 -17.72 61.43
CA TRP A 3 -49.11 -18.33 60.39
C TRP A 3 -48.26 -18.73 59.19
N SER A 4 -48.18 -20.03 58.93
CA SER A 4 -47.64 -20.60 57.70
C SER A 4 -48.60 -20.31 56.53
N ARG A 5 -48.09 -19.75 55.43
CA ARG A 5 -48.76 -19.83 54.12
C ARG A 5 -47.94 -20.72 53.21
N VAL A 6 -48.40 -21.96 53.09
CA VAL A 6 -48.04 -22.91 52.04
C VAL A 6 -48.61 -22.36 50.73
N ALA A 7 -47.75 -22.14 49.74
CA ALA A 7 -48.17 -21.82 48.37
C ALA A 7 -48.54 -23.14 47.65
N PRO A 8 -49.66 -23.17 46.89
CA PRO A 8 -50.07 -24.37 46.18
C PRO A 8 -49.23 -24.60 44.92
N ASP A 9 -48.97 -25.88 44.69
CA ASP A 9 -48.23 -26.51 43.60
C ASP A 9 -48.92 -26.24 42.24
N PRO A 10 -48.23 -25.67 41.23
CA PRO A 10 -48.79 -25.59 39.89
C PRO A 10 -48.62 -26.95 39.18
N GLY A 11 -49.76 -27.62 38.95
CA GLY A 11 -49.84 -28.91 38.28
C GLY A 11 -49.20 -28.99 36.88
N PRO A 12 -49.17 -30.20 36.30
CA PRO A 12 -48.34 -30.53 35.15
C PRO A 12 -48.81 -29.79 33.89
N ARG A 13 -47.93 -28.95 33.34
CA ARG A 13 -48.13 -28.31 32.04
C ARG A 13 -48.24 -29.36 30.95
N ILE A 14 -49.45 -29.50 30.41
CA ILE A 14 -49.75 -30.23 29.18
C ILE A 14 -48.83 -29.69 28.07
N GLY A 15 -48.05 -30.59 27.48
CA GLY A 15 -47.08 -30.30 26.44
C GLY A 15 -47.76 -29.83 25.16
N LEU A 16 -47.68 -28.53 24.89
CA LEU A 16 -47.85 -27.99 23.55
C LEU A 16 -46.53 -28.24 22.79
N PRO A 17 -46.56 -28.85 21.59
CA PRO A 17 -45.37 -29.00 20.78
C PRO A 17 -44.85 -27.61 20.41
N ALA A 18 -43.64 -27.30 20.85
CA ALA A 18 -42.96 -26.07 20.50
C ALA A 18 -42.98 -25.89 18.97
N PRO A 19 -43.35 -24.71 18.44
CA PRO A 19 -43.25 -24.46 17.02
C PRO A 19 -41.80 -24.69 16.61
N ARG A 20 -41.57 -25.70 15.75
CA ARG A 20 -40.29 -25.89 15.08
C ARG A 20 -39.98 -24.58 14.38
N VAL A 21 -39.07 -23.81 14.97
CA VAL A 21 -38.41 -22.71 14.29
C VAL A 21 -37.64 -23.34 13.15
N ILE A 22 -38.25 -23.34 11.97
CA ILE A 22 -37.56 -23.64 10.72
C ILE A 22 -36.51 -22.55 10.60
N HIS A 23 -35.26 -22.90 10.90
CA HIS A 23 -34.12 -22.05 10.58
C HIS A 23 -34.22 -21.72 9.08
N PRO A 24 -34.26 -20.43 8.69
CA PRO A 24 -34.25 -20.09 7.28
C PRO A 24 -32.88 -20.50 6.71
N LEU A 25 -32.86 -21.59 5.94
CA LEU A 25 -31.69 -22.10 5.20
C LEU A 25 -31.32 -21.23 3.97
N GLY A 26 -31.69 -19.95 3.96
CA GLY A 26 -31.48 -19.06 2.83
C GLY A 26 -31.02 -17.68 3.26
N GLY A 27 -29.71 -17.39 3.19
CA GLY A 27 -29.22 -16.02 3.41
C GLY A 27 -27.71 -15.77 3.34
N ASP A 28 -26.84 -16.76 3.54
CA ASP A 28 -25.40 -16.49 3.77
C ASP A 28 -24.49 -16.46 2.52
N ARG A 29 -25.05 -16.60 1.31
CA ARG A 29 -24.27 -16.63 0.05
C ARG A 29 -23.35 -15.41 -0.16
N PRO A 30 -23.76 -14.15 0.05
CA PRO A 30 -22.88 -13.00 -0.20
C PRO A 30 -21.81 -12.80 0.87
N GLY A 31 -21.98 -13.35 2.08
CA GLY A 31 -20.95 -13.33 3.13
C GLY A 31 -19.80 -14.27 2.80
N ARG A 32 -20.14 -15.51 2.43
CA ARG A 32 -19.18 -16.57 2.12
C ARG A 32 -18.33 -16.27 0.88
N GLN A 33 -18.92 -15.73 -0.18
CA GLN A 33 -18.18 -15.35 -1.40
C GLN A 33 -17.16 -14.22 -1.14
N ARG A 34 -17.47 -13.28 -0.23
CA ARG A 34 -16.54 -12.20 0.15
C ARG A 34 -15.32 -12.72 0.91
N GLU A 35 -15.53 -13.71 1.78
CA GLU A 35 -14.44 -14.34 2.51
C GLU A 35 -13.54 -15.16 1.60
N LEU A 36 -14.11 -15.81 0.56
CA LEU A 36 -13.34 -16.54 -0.44
C LEU A 36 -12.43 -15.62 -1.27
N VAL A 37 -12.97 -14.54 -1.84
CA VAL A 37 -12.18 -13.58 -2.63
C VAL A 37 -11.11 -12.92 -1.76
N GLY A 38 -11.47 -12.48 -0.55
CA GLY A 38 -10.49 -11.92 0.39
C GLY A 38 -9.44 -12.92 0.85
N GLY A 39 -9.79 -14.21 0.94
CA GLY A 39 -8.85 -15.30 1.24
C GLY A 39 -7.85 -15.48 0.10
N LEU A 40 -8.31 -15.58 -1.15
CA LEU A 40 -7.46 -15.71 -2.33
C LEU A 40 -6.49 -14.53 -2.48
N LEU A 41 -6.97 -13.30 -2.29
CA LEU A 41 -6.13 -12.10 -2.37
C LEU A 41 -5.04 -12.06 -1.28
N ARG A 42 -5.26 -12.72 -0.14
CA ARG A 42 -4.24 -12.86 0.92
C ARG A 42 -3.32 -14.07 0.71
N CYS A 43 -3.76 -15.04 -0.09
CA CYS A 43 -2.89 -16.12 -0.57
C CYS A 43 -1.90 -15.61 -1.61
N TYR A 44 -2.27 -14.57 -2.37
CA TYR A 44 -1.47 -14.03 -3.48
C TYR A 44 -1.43 -12.49 -3.51
N PRO A 45 -1.04 -11.81 -2.41
CA PRO A 45 -1.09 -10.35 -2.32
C PRO A 45 -0.18 -9.63 -3.32
N VAL A 46 1.05 -10.09 -3.52
CA VAL A 46 2.01 -9.47 -4.45
C VAL A 46 1.60 -9.74 -5.89
N THR A 47 1.22 -10.99 -6.19
CA THR A 47 0.66 -11.34 -7.50
C THR A 47 -0.55 -10.46 -7.84
N PHE A 48 -1.46 -10.22 -6.90
CA PHE A 48 -2.60 -9.31 -7.11
C PHE A 48 -2.15 -7.86 -7.34
N LEU A 49 -1.22 -7.34 -6.54
CA LEU A 49 -0.70 -5.98 -6.68
C LEU A 49 -0.01 -5.76 -8.03
N LEU A 50 0.68 -6.78 -8.54
CA LEU A 50 1.31 -6.77 -9.86
C LEU A 50 0.28 -6.92 -10.98
N LEU A 51 -0.69 -7.82 -10.85
CA LEU A 51 -1.64 -8.08 -11.92
C LEU A 51 -2.68 -6.96 -12.07
N ALA A 52 -3.12 -6.35 -10.98
CA ALA A 52 -4.21 -5.37 -10.99
C ALA A 52 -3.99 -4.17 -11.95
N PRO A 53 -2.86 -3.44 -11.94
CA PRO A 53 -2.68 -2.31 -12.84
C PRO A 53 -2.50 -2.77 -14.29
N TYR A 54 -1.92 -3.95 -14.52
CA TYR A 54 -1.76 -4.50 -15.87
C TYR A 54 -3.10 -4.93 -16.47
N ALA A 55 -3.92 -5.64 -15.70
CA ALA A 55 -5.23 -6.10 -16.13
C ALA A 55 -6.26 -4.97 -16.29
N LEU A 56 -6.18 -3.92 -15.46
CA LEU A 56 -7.18 -2.84 -15.44
C LEU A 56 -6.82 -1.66 -16.33
N LEU A 57 -5.53 -1.39 -16.58
CA LEU A 57 -5.07 -0.19 -17.27
C LEU A 57 -4.13 -0.52 -18.43
N ILE A 58 -3.02 -1.22 -18.18
CA ILE A 58 -1.92 -1.29 -19.17
C ILE A 58 -2.27 -2.21 -20.35
N LEU A 59 -2.70 -3.45 -20.10
CA LEU A 59 -3.04 -4.40 -21.17
C LEU A 59 -4.28 -3.98 -21.96
N PRO A 60 -5.38 -3.49 -21.35
CA PRO A 60 -6.50 -2.96 -22.11
C PRO A 60 -6.09 -1.84 -23.07
N MET A 61 -5.23 -0.92 -22.64
CA MET A 61 -4.70 0.14 -23.50
C MET A 61 -3.82 -0.43 -24.62
N ALA A 62 -2.92 -1.37 -24.32
CA ALA A 62 -2.08 -2.00 -25.33
C ALA A 62 -2.91 -2.70 -26.43
N VAL A 63 -4.00 -3.38 -26.05
CA VAL A 63 -4.92 -4.04 -26.99
C VAL A 63 -5.76 -3.04 -27.77
N PHE A 64 -6.34 -2.03 -27.10
CA PHE A 64 -7.19 -1.04 -27.75
C PHE A 64 -6.44 -0.20 -28.79
N TYR A 65 -5.14 0.04 -28.56
CA TYR A 65 -4.27 0.81 -29.45
C TYR A 65 -3.35 -0.05 -30.33
N ASP A 66 -3.67 -1.35 -30.50
CA ASP A 66 -2.92 -2.30 -31.35
C ASP A 66 -1.40 -2.21 -31.18
N ASN A 67 -0.92 -2.17 -29.93
CA ASN A 67 0.50 -2.00 -29.67
C ASN A 67 1.29 -3.24 -30.18
N PRO A 68 2.24 -3.08 -31.11
CA PRO A 68 2.98 -4.20 -31.70
C PRO A 68 3.83 -4.94 -30.66
N GLN A 69 4.20 -4.28 -29.56
CA GLN A 69 5.01 -4.82 -28.48
C GLN A 69 4.16 -5.40 -27.34
N THR A 70 2.87 -5.68 -27.56
CA THR A 70 2.00 -6.32 -26.55
C THR A 70 2.59 -7.65 -26.06
N GLY A 71 3.26 -8.42 -26.93
CA GLY A 71 3.96 -9.65 -26.54
C GLY A 71 5.06 -9.42 -25.49
N PHE A 72 5.83 -8.34 -25.64
CA PHE A 72 6.85 -7.94 -24.67
C PHE A 72 6.24 -7.58 -23.31
N ILE A 73 5.16 -6.80 -23.30
CA ILE A 73 4.42 -6.44 -22.06
C ILE A 73 3.94 -7.71 -21.34
N VAL A 74 3.32 -8.63 -22.08
CA VAL A 74 2.82 -9.91 -21.53
C VAL A 74 3.97 -10.76 -21.00
N SER A 75 5.12 -10.81 -21.70
CA SER A 75 6.30 -11.54 -21.23
C SER A 75 6.87 -10.96 -19.92
N LEU A 76 6.96 -9.63 -19.79
CA LEU A 76 7.43 -8.99 -18.56
C LEU A 76 6.51 -9.29 -17.38
N LEU A 77 5.21 -9.15 -17.59
CA LEU A 77 4.22 -9.52 -16.58
C LEU A 77 4.32 -11.02 -16.24
N GLY A 78 4.48 -11.89 -17.23
CA GLY A 78 4.66 -13.33 -17.05
C GLY A 78 5.87 -13.68 -16.19
N LEU A 79 7.01 -13.02 -16.43
CA LEU A 79 8.23 -13.19 -15.62
C LEU A 79 8.02 -12.73 -14.17
N ALA A 80 7.40 -11.56 -13.97
CA ALA A 80 7.11 -11.05 -12.63
C ALA A 80 6.16 -11.98 -11.87
N LEU A 81 5.11 -12.48 -12.55
CA LEU A 81 4.16 -13.44 -12.00
C LEU A 81 4.82 -14.79 -11.70
N LEU A 82 5.76 -15.25 -12.54
CA LEU A 82 6.51 -16.48 -12.28
C LEU A 82 7.24 -16.38 -10.94
N GLY A 83 7.92 -15.27 -10.66
CA GLY A 83 8.58 -15.02 -9.39
C GLY A 83 7.60 -14.96 -8.22
N SER A 84 6.57 -14.12 -8.31
CA SER A 84 5.64 -13.88 -7.19
C SER A 84 4.76 -15.10 -6.89
N VAL A 85 4.16 -15.73 -7.91
CA VAL A 85 3.25 -16.88 -7.74
C VAL A 85 4.00 -18.07 -7.18
N THR A 86 5.23 -18.33 -7.65
CA THR A 86 6.05 -19.46 -7.16
C THR A 86 6.30 -19.30 -5.66
N VAL A 87 6.81 -18.14 -5.24
CA VAL A 87 7.12 -17.89 -3.82
C VAL A 87 5.88 -17.83 -2.97
N GLU A 88 4.79 -17.20 -3.42
CA GLU A 88 3.54 -17.14 -2.67
C GLU A 88 2.90 -18.53 -2.49
N THR A 89 2.98 -19.39 -3.51
CA THR A 89 2.50 -20.78 -3.49
C THR A 89 3.32 -21.63 -2.53
N VAL A 90 4.65 -21.57 -2.61
CA VAL A 90 5.55 -22.21 -1.64
C VAL A 90 5.28 -21.69 -0.23
N GLY A 91 5.05 -20.38 -0.10
CA GLY A 91 4.68 -19.71 1.15
C GLY A 91 3.38 -20.25 1.77
N LEU A 92 2.48 -20.88 1.01
CA LEU A 92 1.25 -21.49 1.55
C LEU A 92 1.54 -22.79 2.30
N LEU A 93 2.67 -23.45 2.02
CA LEU A 93 3.13 -24.63 2.78
C LEU A 93 3.48 -24.27 4.23
N PHE A 94 3.90 -23.03 4.48
CA PHE A 94 4.27 -22.52 5.80
C PHE A 94 3.10 -21.89 6.57
N GLY A 95 1.90 -21.84 5.97
CA GLY A 95 0.70 -21.34 6.61
C GLY A 95 -0.27 -20.70 5.63
N ARG A 96 -1.55 -21.03 5.76
CA ARG A 96 -2.62 -20.38 5.00
C ARG A 96 -3.10 -19.10 5.69
N PRO A 97 -3.60 -18.10 4.94
CA PRO A 97 -4.25 -16.95 5.53
C PRO A 97 -5.42 -17.39 6.41
N ASP A 98 -5.51 -16.79 7.59
CA ASP A 98 -6.55 -17.13 8.57
C ASP A 98 -7.95 -16.80 8.00
N PRO A 99 -8.88 -17.77 7.92
CA PRO A 99 -10.26 -17.52 7.52
C PRO A 99 -10.93 -16.48 8.43
N GLN A 100 -10.53 -16.41 9.71
CA GLN A 100 -11.00 -15.41 10.69
C GLN A 100 -10.09 -14.19 10.80
N TRP A 101 -9.52 -13.73 9.68
CA TRP A 101 -8.60 -12.57 9.60
C TRP A 101 -8.98 -11.40 10.52
N ARG A 102 -10.25 -10.98 10.52
CA ARG A 102 -10.72 -9.86 11.34
C ARG A 102 -10.61 -10.14 12.83
N GLN A 103 -11.03 -11.32 13.28
CA GLN A 103 -10.92 -11.72 14.69
C GLN A 103 -9.45 -11.84 15.09
N GLY A 104 -8.61 -12.34 14.19
CA GLY A 104 -7.19 -12.42 14.38
C GLY A 104 -6.51 -11.07 14.55
N MET A 105 -6.83 -10.12 13.68
CA MET A 105 -6.36 -8.74 13.78
C MET A 105 -6.85 -8.07 15.07
N ARG A 106 -8.09 -8.30 15.50
CA ARG A 106 -8.59 -7.82 16.80
C ARG A 106 -7.74 -8.32 17.96
N GLN A 107 -7.40 -9.62 17.98
CA GLN A 107 -6.56 -10.18 19.04
C GLN A 107 -5.12 -9.63 19.01
N ALA A 108 -4.53 -9.48 17.81
CA ALA A 108 -3.19 -8.93 17.66
C ALA A 108 -3.11 -7.45 18.09
N THR A 109 -4.14 -6.66 17.74
CA THR A 109 -4.24 -5.22 18.05
C THR A 109 -4.74 -4.93 19.47
N ALA A 110 -5.35 -5.90 20.16
CA ALA A 110 -5.81 -5.74 21.54
C ALA A 110 -4.69 -5.31 22.49
N ARG A 111 -3.44 -5.76 22.22
CA ARG A 111 -2.23 -5.43 22.98
C ARG A 111 -1.77 -3.97 22.87
N TYR A 112 -2.38 -3.16 22.00
CA TYR A 112 -1.95 -1.80 21.69
C TYR A 112 -3.05 -0.77 22.06
N PRO A 113 -3.26 -0.46 23.36
CA PRO A 113 -4.31 0.47 23.82
C PRO A 113 -4.31 1.83 23.13
N TYR A 114 -3.14 2.34 22.73
CA TYR A 114 -2.99 3.65 22.11
C TYR A 114 -2.89 3.62 20.57
N LEU A 115 -3.25 2.49 19.94
CA LEU A 115 -3.12 2.34 18.48
C LEU A 115 -3.84 3.44 17.69
N TYR A 116 -5.08 3.80 18.06
CA TYR A 116 -5.84 4.83 17.34
C TYR A 116 -5.28 6.26 17.55
N PRO A 117 -4.97 6.69 18.78
CA PRO A 117 -4.25 7.95 19.00
C PRO A 117 -2.95 8.06 18.20
N VAL A 118 -2.13 7.00 18.18
CA VAL A 118 -0.89 6.96 17.40
C VAL A 118 -1.19 7.04 15.90
N ALA A 119 -2.17 6.30 15.40
CA ALA A 119 -2.59 6.36 13.99
C ALA A 119 -3.00 7.78 13.57
N ARG A 120 -3.77 8.48 14.41
CA ARG A 120 -4.18 9.86 14.18
C ARG A 120 -2.97 10.80 14.16
N LEU A 121 -2.06 10.68 15.13
CA LEU A 121 -0.86 11.51 15.19
C LEU A 121 -0.02 11.35 13.91
N VAL A 122 0.29 10.11 13.53
CA VAL A 122 1.06 9.80 12.31
C VAL A 122 0.37 10.35 11.06
N THR A 123 -0.96 10.19 10.96
CA THR A 123 -1.73 10.70 9.83
C THR A 123 -1.67 12.22 9.75
N LEU A 124 -1.85 12.93 10.88
CA LEU A 124 -1.75 14.39 10.94
C LEU A 124 -0.34 14.88 10.62
N THR A 125 0.69 14.22 11.14
CA THR A 125 2.09 14.54 10.83
C THR A 125 2.38 14.33 9.34
N SER A 126 1.90 13.25 8.73
CA SER A 126 2.00 13.04 7.28
C SER A 126 1.35 14.18 6.50
N ILE A 127 0.12 14.54 6.85
CA ILE A 127 -0.61 15.61 6.17
C ILE A 127 0.15 16.93 6.28
N ALA A 128 0.60 17.29 7.48
CA ALA A 128 1.34 18.52 7.72
C ALA A 128 2.68 18.52 6.96
N ALA A 129 3.41 17.40 6.97
CA ALA A 129 4.70 17.29 6.28
C ALA A 129 4.55 17.33 4.75
N ASP A 130 3.53 16.68 4.19
CA ASP A 130 3.26 16.68 2.76
C ASP A 130 2.85 18.09 2.27
N LEU A 131 1.94 18.76 2.98
CA LEU A 131 1.51 20.12 2.65
C LEU A 131 2.64 21.14 2.81
N LEU A 132 3.38 21.07 3.93
CA LEU A 132 4.52 21.96 4.16
C LEU A 132 5.62 21.70 3.13
N GLY A 133 5.90 20.43 2.82
CA GLY A 133 6.87 20.06 1.78
C GLY A 133 6.48 20.64 0.44
N ALA A 134 5.23 20.42 0.00
CA ALA A 134 4.73 20.96 -1.26
C ALA A 134 4.77 22.50 -1.30
N TYR A 135 4.37 23.16 -0.22
CA TYR A 135 4.45 24.63 -0.09
C TYR A 135 5.88 25.15 -0.20
N LEU A 136 6.85 24.43 0.38
CA LEU A 136 8.27 24.75 0.28
C LEU A 136 8.86 24.39 -1.10
N GLY A 137 8.06 23.97 -2.08
CA GLY A 137 8.52 23.62 -3.42
C GLY A 137 9.13 22.22 -3.54
N ARG A 138 9.00 21.36 -2.52
CA ARG A 138 9.49 19.98 -2.59
C ARG A 138 8.74 19.23 -3.69
N GLY A 139 9.50 18.78 -4.69
CA GLY A 139 8.94 17.99 -5.80
C GLY A 139 8.06 18.81 -6.73
N SER A 140 8.16 20.14 -6.70
CA SER A 140 7.54 20.98 -7.72
C SER A 140 8.21 20.78 -9.07
N ILE A 141 7.47 21.00 -10.15
CA ILE A 141 8.01 20.97 -11.50
C ILE A 141 9.11 22.04 -11.71
N VAL A 142 9.00 23.19 -11.03
CA VAL A 142 10.02 24.25 -11.04
C VAL A 142 11.35 23.74 -10.46
N ALA A 143 11.32 23.08 -9.30
CA ALA A 143 12.51 22.48 -8.70
C ALA A 143 13.12 21.37 -9.58
N GLN A 144 12.29 20.65 -10.34
CA GLN A 144 12.77 19.65 -11.32
C GLN A 144 13.45 20.28 -12.54
N ILE A 145 12.95 21.42 -13.02
CA ILE A 145 13.45 22.10 -14.23
C ILE A 145 14.71 22.92 -13.93
N TYR A 146 14.70 23.71 -12.85
CA TYR A 146 15.78 24.64 -12.55
C TYR A 146 16.88 24.03 -11.66
N GLY A 147 16.70 22.80 -11.18
CA GLY A 147 17.66 22.12 -10.30
C GLY A 147 17.79 22.74 -8.91
N GLU A 148 17.05 23.82 -8.63
CA GLU A 148 16.94 24.44 -7.33
C GLU A 148 16.07 23.56 -6.43
N LEU A 149 16.69 22.58 -5.79
CA LEU A 149 16.12 22.08 -4.56
C LEU A 149 16.17 23.22 -3.56
N PRO A 150 15.06 23.53 -2.87
CA PRO A 150 15.11 24.48 -1.76
C PRO A 150 16.14 23.96 -0.76
N ASP A 151 17.27 24.66 -0.62
CA ASP A 151 18.29 24.43 0.42
C ASP A 151 17.76 24.69 1.84
N ALA A 152 16.46 24.94 1.96
CA ALA A 152 15.77 25.13 3.21
C ALA A 152 15.86 23.84 4.05
N PRO A 153 16.46 23.88 5.25
CA PRO A 153 16.53 22.72 6.16
C PRO A 153 15.14 22.16 6.51
N MET A 154 14.10 23.00 6.43
CA MET A 154 12.70 22.58 6.57
C MET A 154 12.24 21.64 5.46
N ALA A 155 12.66 21.85 4.21
CA ALA A 155 12.33 20.94 3.11
C ALA A 155 13.01 19.57 3.30
N ALA A 156 14.25 19.54 3.81
CA ALA A 156 14.93 18.31 4.18
C ALA A 156 14.25 17.58 5.35
N LEU A 157 13.75 18.31 6.36
CA LEU A 157 13.03 17.73 7.49
C LEU A 157 11.70 17.08 7.06
N THR A 158 10.94 17.71 6.16
CA THR A 158 9.70 17.09 5.63
C THR A 158 9.98 15.80 4.86
N LYS A 159 11.18 15.63 4.27
CA LYS A 159 11.59 14.37 3.62
C LYS A 159 11.68 13.20 4.59
N LEU A 160 11.99 13.43 5.87
CA LEU A 160 12.00 12.35 6.87
C LEU A 160 10.63 11.71 7.06
N PHE A 161 9.56 12.46 6.80
CA PHE A 161 8.18 12.00 6.95
C PHE A 161 7.55 11.53 5.63
N SER A 162 8.31 11.46 4.53
CA SER A 162 7.76 10.77 3.35
C SER A 162 7.50 9.30 3.67
N GLY A 163 6.45 8.75 3.05
CA GLY A 163 5.96 7.41 3.36
C GLY A 163 5.06 7.34 4.61
N TRP A 164 4.96 8.41 5.42
CA TRP A 164 4.04 8.41 6.56
C TRP A 164 2.57 8.35 6.15
N GLY A 165 2.23 8.69 4.90
CA GLY A 165 0.89 8.50 4.36
C GLY A 165 0.49 7.02 4.32
N ALA A 166 1.41 6.16 3.87
CA ALA A 166 1.22 4.71 3.86
C ALA A 166 1.26 4.11 5.27
N LEU A 167 2.11 4.64 6.15
CA LEU A 167 2.14 4.27 7.57
C LEU A 167 0.83 4.62 8.30
N GLY A 168 0.34 5.84 8.11
CA GLY A 168 -0.93 6.34 8.65
C GLY A 168 -2.11 5.53 8.14
N PHE A 169 -2.16 5.27 6.83
CA PHE A 169 -3.14 4.35 6.23
C PHE A 169 -3.14 2.99 6.94
N ALA A 170 -1.96 2.36 7.10
CA ALA A 170 -1.83 1.06 7.73
C ALA A 170 -2.33 1.04 9.17
N LEU A 171 -1.99 2.05 9.97
CA LEU A 171 -2.37 2.14 11.38
C LEU A 171 -3.86 2.46 11.56
N LEU A 172 -4.46 3.25 10.66
CA LEU A 172 -5.90 3.50 10.62
C LEU A 172 -6.66 2.22 10.26
N VAL A 173 -6.17 1.46 9.27
CA VAL A 173 -6.73 0.15 8.90
C VAL A 173 -6.57 -0.83 10.06
N ALA A 174 -5.41 -0.91 10.71
CA ALA A 174 -5.19 -1.74 11.89
C ALA A 174 -6.14 -1.36 13.03
N SER A 175 -6.35 -0.06 13.28
CA SER A 175 -7.29 0.45 14.28
C SER A 175 -8.73 0.05 13.96
N HIS A 176 -9.13 0.12 12.70
CA HIS A 176 -10.46 -0.28 12.25
C HIS A 176 -10.68 -1.78 12.38
N LEU A 177 -9.76 -2.60 11.86
CA LEU A 177 -9.80 -4.05 11.99
C LEU A 177 -9.77 -4.49 13.45
N GLY A 178 -9.05 -3.74 14.30
CA GLY A 178 -9.00 -3.91 15.75
C GLY A 178 -10.27 -3.49 16.51
N GLY A 179 -11.26 -2.90 15.84
CA GLY A 179 -12.50 -2.44 16.47
C GLY A 179 -12.38 -1.13 17.25
N ARG A 180 -11.24 -0.44 17.14
CA ARG A 180 -10.97 0.84 17.81
C ARG A 180 -11.41 2.06 16.99
N LEU A 181 -11.65 1.86 15.69
CA LEU A 181 -12.04 2.90 14.75
C LEU A 181 -13.32 2.52 14.01
N SER A 182 -14.34 3.38 14.04
CA SER A 182 -15.56 3.19 13.27
C SER A 182 -15.28 3.34 11.77
N ARG A 183 -16.12 2.72 10.93
CA ARG A 183 -15.97 2.76 9.48
C ARG A 183 -16.06 4.19 8.90
N GLN A 184 -16.96 5.01 9.45
CA GLN A 184 -17.12 6.41 9.05
C GLN A 184 -15.85 7.22 9.30
N LYS A 185 -15.26 7.08 10.50
CA LYS A 185 -14.02 7.78 10.85
C LYS A 185 -12.84 7.30 10.01
N LEU A 186 -12.77 5.99 9.71
CA LEU A 186 -11.78 5.47 8.77
C LEU A 186 -11.89 6.17 7.41
N TYR A 187 -13.08 6.20 6.81
CA TYR A 187 -13.26 6.87 5.52
C TYR A 187 -13.04 8.37 5.58
N GLY A 188 -13.35 9.04 6.70
CA GLY A 188 -13.00 10.44 6.92
C GLY A 188 -11.50 10.68 6.88
N TRP A 189 -10.70 9.85 7.58
CA TRP A 189 -9.24 9.95 7.56
C TRP A 189 -8.63 9.59 6.20
N LEU A 190 -9.16 8.57 5.53
CA LEU A 190 -8.71 8.21 4.18
C LEU A 190 -9.06 9.31 3.18
N GLY A 191 -10.24 9.92 3.30
CA GLY A 191 -10.63 11.09 2.53
C GLY A 191 -9.70 12.28 2.76
N ALA A 192 -9.31 12.53 4.02
CA ALA A 192 -8.33 13.57 4.35
C ALA A 192 -6.96 13.32 3.70
N LEU A 193 -6.44 12.09 3.76
CA LEU A 193 -5.18 11.74 3.10
C LEU A 193 -5.26 11.91 1.57
N VAL A 194 -6.36 11.49 0.93
CA VAL A 194 -6.56 11.70 -0.50
C VAL A 194 -6.68 13.19 -0.84
N ALA A 195 -7.44 13.97 -0.06
CA ALA A 195 -7.57 15.41 -0.24
C ALA A 195 -6.23 16.12 -0.10
N THR A 196 -5.37 15.69 0.83
CA THR A 196 -3.99 16.19 0.93
C THR A 196 -3.20 15.92 -0.36
N GLN A 197 -3.27 14.71 -0.91
CA GLN A 197 -2.58 14.40 -2.18
C GLN A 197 -3.14 15.19 -3.36
N VAL A 198 -4.44 15.51 -3.36
CA VAL A 198 -5.02 16.46 -4.33
C VAL A 198 -4.38 17.82 -4.16
N VAL A 199 -4.36 18.40 -2.95
CA VAL A 199 -3.73 19.72 -2.71
C VAL A 199 -2.25 19.73 -3.09
N VAL A 200 -1.49 18.68 -2.73
CA VAL A 200 -0.08 18.54 -3.13
C VAL A 200 0.06 18.52 -4.66
N THR A 201 -0.83 17.81 -5.36
CA THR A 201 -0.85 17.78 -6.83
C THR A 201 -1.08 19.18 -7.42
N LEU A 202 -2.01 19.96 -6.85
CA LEU A 202 -2.28 21.33 -7.27
C LEU A 202 -1.06 22.22 -7.04
N LEU A 203 -0.41 22.11 -5.89
CA LEU A 203 0.77 22.92 -5.54
C LEU A 203 2.02 22.56 -6.35
N THR A 204 2.16 21.29 -6.76
CA THR A 204 3.37 20.81 -7.45
C THR A 204 3.22 20.69 -8.96
N ALA A 205 1.98 20.73 -9.49
CA ALA A 205 1.64 20.43 -10.88
C ALA A 205 2.10 19.03 -11.35
N ILE A 206 2.04 18.05 -10.44
CA ILE A 206 2.38 16.64 -10.69
C ILE A 206 1.27 15.73 -10.17
N THR A 207 0.60 15.02 -11.09
CA THR A 207 -0.54 14.13 -10.79
C THR A 207 -0.14 12.71 -10.39
N ALA A 208 1.09 12.30 -10.66
CA ALA A 208 1.57 10.94 -10.41
C ALA A 208 1.48 10.52 -8.92
N PRO A 209 1.88 11.34 -7.93
CA PRO A 209 1.77 10.98 -6.51
C PRO A 209 0.34 10.68 -6.04
N LEU A 210 -0.64 11.44 -6.54
CA LEU A 210 -2.06 11.21 -6.22
C LEU A 210 -2.55 9.87 -6.76
N ILE A 211 -2.23 9.56 -8.02
CA ILE A 211 -2.62 8.28 -8.65
C ILE A 211 -1.95 7.11 -7.93
N ALA A 212 -0.64 7.23 -7.67
CA ALA A 212 0.16 6.29 -6.92
C ALA A 212 -0.48 5.99 -5.55
N PHE A 213 -0.77 7.04 -4.77
CA PHE A 213 -1.36 6.90 -3.45
C PHE A 213 -2.77 6.31 -3.49
N ALA A 214 -3.62 6.75 -4.41
CA ALA A 214 -4.97 6.24 -4.56
C ALA A 214 -4.96 4.74 -4.92
N PHE A 215 -4.12 4.34 -5.88
CA PHE A 215 -3.95 2.95 -6.26
C PHE A 215 -3.45 2.10 -5.07
N PHE A 216 -2.39 2.55 -4.39
CA PHE A 216 -1.87 1.91 -3.18
C PHE A 216 -2.99 1.72 -2.14
N ALA A 217 -3.69 2.79 -1.77
CA ALA A 217 -4.68 2.76 -0.70
C ALA A 217 -5.83 1.80 -1.03
N VAL A 218 -6.31 1.81 -2.28
CA VAL A 218 -7.37 0.89 -2.72
C VAL A 218 -6.86 -0.54 -2.75
N ALA A 219 -5.71 -0.82 -3.38
CA ALA A 219 -5.20 -2.18 -3.53
C ALA A 219 -4.83 -2.80 -2.17
N ALA A 220 -4.08 -2.10 -1.33
CA ALA A 220 -3.77 -2.54 0.03
C ALA A 220 -5.04 -2.69 0.88
N GLY A 221 -6.00 -1.77 0.76
CA GLY A 221 -7.28 -1.86 1.46
C GLY A 221 -8.17 -3.03 1.00
N VAL A 222 -8.09 -3.44 -0.28
CA VAL A 222 -8.75 -4.64 -0.79
C VAL A 222 -8.09 -5.90 -0.18
N VAL A 223 -6.76 -6.00 -0.19
CA VAL A 223 -6.02 -7.13 0.44
C VAL A 223 -6.34 -7.23 1.94
N CYS A 224 -6.39 -6.09 2.64
CA CYS A 224 -6.75 -6.00 4.05
C CYS A 224 -8.23 -6.33 4.32
N GLY A 225 -9.09 -6.38 3.30
CA GLY A 225 -10.53 -6.62 3.42
C GLY A 225 -11.34 -5.43 3.95
N VAL A 226 -10.82 -4.21 3.78
CA VAL A 226 -11.47 -2.93 4.08
C VAL A 226 -12.33 -2.47 2.90
N PHE A 227 -11.79 -2.60 1.68
CA PHE A 227 -12.49 -2.26 0.45
C PHE A 227 -12.98 -3.51 -0.26
N ARG A 228 -14.03 -3.33 -1.08
CA ARG A 228 -14.52 -4.37 -1.98
C ARG A 228 -13.79 -4.24 -3.30
N LEU A 229 -13.51 -5.37 -3.97
CA LEU A 229 -12.86 -5.37 -5.28
C LEU A 229 -13.59 -4.50 -6.32
N ARG A 230 -14.93 -4.46 -6.28
CA ARG A 230 -15.73 -3.57 -7.15
C ARG A 230 -15.41 -2.08 -6.99
N TYR A 231 -14.88 -1.66 -5.84
CA TYR A 231 -14.47 -0.27 -5.63
C TYR A 231 -13.14 0.05 -6.32
N LEU A 232 -12.27 -0.95 -6.51
CA LEU A 232 -11.10 -0.80 -7.37
C LEU A 232 -11.53 -0.58 -8.82
N MET A 233 -12.44 -1.41 -9.34
CA MET A 233 -12.99 -1.25 -10.69
C MET A 233 -13.67 0.11 -10.87
N LEU A 234 -14.54 0.51 -9.93
CA LEU A 234 -15.19 1.83 -9.98
C LEU A 234 -14.17 2.96 -9.92
N GLY A 235 -13.14 2.84 -9.06
CA GLY A 235 -12.07 3.83 -8.96
C GLY A 235 -11.27 3.97 -10.26
N THR A 236 -10.98 2.87 -10.94
CA THR A 236 -10.35 2.87 -12.27
C THR A 236 -11.22 3.60 -13.29
N VAL A 237 -12.53 3.33 -13.34
CA VAL A 237 -13.45 4.02 -14.26
C VAL A 237 -13.49 5.52 -13.96
N VAL A 238 -13.64 5.91 -12.69
CA VAL A 238 -13.63 7.32 -12.27
C VAL A 238 -12.32 7.99 -12.64
N LEU A 239 -11.17 7.33 -12.43
CA LEU A 239 -9.87 7.86 -12.82
C LEU A 239 -9.79 8.13 -14.32
N VAL A 240 -10.21 7.17 -15.15
CA VAL A 240 -10.20 7.33 -16.62
C VAL A 240 -11.11 8.49 -17.06
N LEU A 241 -12.27 8.66 -16.42
CA LEU A 241 -13.20 9.75 -16.72
C LEU A 241 -12.69 11.13 -16.27
N LEU A 242 -12.02 11.21 -15.12
CA LEU A 242 -11.50 12.47 -14.58
C LEU A 242 -10.15 12.87 -15.16
N TRP A 243 -9.41 11.92 -15.77
CA TRP A 243 -8.06 12.14 -16.23
C TRP A 243 -7.90 13.28 -17.24
N PRO A 244 -8.75 13.43 -18.28
CA PRO A 244 -8.63 14.54 -19.22
C PRO A 244 -8.67 15.91 -18.54
N SER A 245 -9.67 16.14 -17.67
CA SER A 245 -9.82 17.39 -16.93
C SER A 245 -8.67 17.62 -15.95
N MET A 246 -8.19 16.58 -15.29
CA MET A 246 -7.00 16.69 -14.42
C MET A 246 -5.73 17.02 -15.21
N PHE A 247 -5.61 16.53 -16.43
CA PHE A 247 -4.47 16.77 -17.30
C PHE A 247 -4.46 18.19 -17.86
N GLU A 248 -5.60 18.69 -18.33
CA GLU A 248 -5.80 20.08 -18.76
C GLU A 248 -5.48 21.04 -17.62
N TYR A 249 -6.11 20.84 -16.46
CA TYR A 249 -5.88 21.69 -15.29
C TYR A 249 -4.40 21.70 -14.83
N ARG A 250 -3.71 20.54 -14.91
CA ARG A 250 -2.27 20.47 -14.64
C ARG A 250 -1.45 21.29 -15.63
N ASN A 251 -1.83 21.29 -16.91
CA ASN A 251 -1.13 22.03 -17.95
C ASN A 251 -1.36 23.53 -17.79
N ASP A 252 -2.58 23.96 -17.46
CA ASP A 252 -2.89 25.36 -17.14
C ASP A 252 -1.97 25.89 -16.03
N ILE A 253 -1.80 25.13 -14.93
CA ILE A 253 -0.87 25.51 -13.86
C ILE A 253 0.57 25.64 -14.35
N ARG A 254 1.00 24.77 -15.27
CA ARG A 254 2.37 24.81 -15.81
C ARG A 254 2.59 26.02 -16.69
N GLU A 255 1.62 26.34 -17.55
CA GLU A 255 1.65 27.53 -18.39
C GLU A 255 1.66 28.80 -17.53
N ASP A 256 0.82 28.87 -16.49
CA ASP A 256 0.80 29.97 -15.51
C ASP A 256 2.14 30.13 -14.78
N GLN A 257 2.91 29.04 -14.62
CA GLN A 257 4.25 29.03 -14.03
C GLN A 257 5.37 29.29 -15.05
N GLY A 258 5.03 29.64 -16.30
CA GLY A 258 5.99 29.93 -17.37
C GLY A 258 6.68 28.68 -17.95
N ILE A 259 6.12 27.50 -17.70
CA ILE A 259 6.66 26.22 -18.19
C ILE A 259 5.99 25.90 -19.51
N ALA A 260 6.78 25.80 -20.58
CA ALA A 260 6.27 25.41 -21.89
C ALA A 260 5.60 24.04 -21.83
N VAL A 261 4.33 23.99 -22.22
CA VAL A 261 3.56 22.76 -22.39
C VAL A 261 3.50 22.42 -23.88
N ASP A 262 3.83 21.17 -24.21
CA ASP A 262 3.71 20.68 -25.57
C ASP A 262 2.24 20.38 -25.89
N SER A 263 1.64 21.22 -26.74
CA SER A 263 0.24 21.07 -27.21
C SER A 263 0.01 19.80 -28.02
N ALA A 264 1.06 19.15 -28.53
CA ALA A 264 0.95 17.87 -29.23
C ALA A 264 0.73 16.68 -28.27
N VAL A 265 1.00 16.85 -26.97
CA VAL A 265 0.87 15.76 -25.98
C VAL A 265 -0.52 15.79 -25.35
N THR A 266 -1.37 14.83 -25.75
CA THR A 266 -2.73 14.73 -25.23
C THR A 266 -2.81 14.02 -23.88
N SER A 267 -3.94 14.16 -23.17
CA SER A 267 -4.24 13.40 -21.96
C SER A 267 -4.23 11.89 -22.23
N THR A 268 -4.72 11.48 -23.39
CA THR A 268 -4.69 10.09 -23.86
C THR A 268 -3.27 9.57 -24.05
N ASP A 269 -2.36 10.36 -24.63
CA ASP A 269 -0.96 9.97 -24.78
C ASP A 269 -0.28 9.72 -23.43
N ARG A 270 -0.68 10.44 -22.39
CA ARG A 270 -0.16 10.22 -21.03
C ARG A 270 -0.76 9.01 -20.31
N LEU A 271 -1.94 8.55 -20.73
CA LEU A 271 -2.50 7.26 -20.29
C LEU A 271 -1.93 6.07 -21.07
N ARG A 272 -1.11 6.30 -22.10
CA ARG A 272 -0.39 5.24 -22.81
C ARG A 272 0.79 4.70 -22.01
N LEU A 273 0.45 4.14 -20.84
CA LEU A 273 1.36 3.42 -19.94
C LEU A 273 2.01 2.21 -20.64
N ASP A 274 1.33 1.67 -21.66
CA ASP A 274 1.87 0.65 -22.55
C ASP A 274 3.08 1.18 -23.33
N ARG A 275 3.04 2.40 -23.89
CA ARG A 275 4.18 3.02 -24.58
C ARG A 275 5.36 3.23 -23.64
N GLN A 276 5.10 3.64 -22.39
CA GLN A 276 6.14 3.80 -21.38
C GLN A 276 6.86 2.48 -21.10
N LEU A 277 6.15 1.36 -21.10
CA LEU A 277 6.78 0.06 -20.88
C LEU A 277 7.52 -0.44 -22.12
N THR A 278 6.98 -0.22 -23.31
CA THR A 278 7.57 -0.71 -24.56
C THR A 278 8.75 0.10 -25.05
N ALA A 279 9.00 1.28 -24.48
CA ALA A 279 10.23 2.03 -24.73
C ALA A 279 11.50 1.27 -24.30
N ALA A 280 11.37 0.29 -23.39
CA ALA A 280 12.45 -0.61 -23.02
C ALA A 280 12.63 -1.79 -24.00
N ALA A 281 11.69 -2.00 -24.93
CA ALA A 281 11.76 -3.09 -25.89
C ALA A 281 12.86 -2.81 -26.93
N GLY A 282 13.75 -3.77 -27.14
CA GLY A 282 14.85 -3.65 -28.09
C GLY A 282 16.12 -3.00 -27.53
N ILE A 283 16.13 -2.58 -26.26
CA ILE A 283 17.35 -2.18 -25.56
C ILE A 283 18.11 -3.44 -25.13
N GLU A 284 19.42 -3.45 -25.35
CA GLU A 284 20.30 -4.50 -24.83
C GLU A 284 20.45 -4.31 -23.31
N VAL A 285 20.07 -5.34 -22.54
CA VAL A 285 20.04 -5.32 -21.08
C VAL A 285 20.96 -6.40 -20.50
N PRO A 286 21.53 -6.23 -19.30
CA PRO A 286 21.35 -5.10 -18.37
C PRO A 286 22.10 -3.83 -18.81
N VAL A 287 21.51 -2.66 -18.54
CA VAL A 287 22.15 -1.35 -18.76
C VAL A 287 22.72 -0.83 -17.44
N ASP A 288 23.95 -0.30 -17.48
CA ASP A 288 24.57 0.38 -16.35
C ASP A 288 24.60 1.89 -16.58
N LEU A 289 23.90 2.63 -15.72
CA LEU A 289 23.88 4.09 -15.69
C LEU A 289 24.59 4.65 -14.45
N GLY A 290 25.41 3.83 -13.78
CA GLY A 290 25.98 4.15 -12.48
C GLY A 290 24.95 3.99 -11.36
N GLN A 291 24.08 2.98 -11.46
CA GLN A 291 23.15 2.65 -10.38
C GLN A 291 23.93 2.34 -9.08
N PRO A 292 23.36 2.67 -7.90
CA PRO A 292 24.02 2.42 -6.62
C PRO A 292 24.36 0.93 -6.46
N ASP A 293 25.52 0.60 -5.90
CA ASP A 293 25.83 -0.78 -5.53
C ASP A 293 25.03 -1.19 -4.27
N LEU A 294 25.13 -2.46 -3.83
CA LEU A 294 24.38 -2.93 -2.65
C LEU A 294 24.77 -2.18 -1.36
N ALA A 295 26.02 -1.75 -1.24
CA ALA A 295 26.50 -1.00 -0.08
C ALA A 295 25.90 0.41 -0.05
N ASP A 296 25.84 1.07 -1.20
CA ASP A 296 25.22 2.36 -1.42
C ASP A 296 23.70 2.27 -1.25
N HIS A 297 23.04 1.19 -1.68
CA HIS A 297 21.63 0.95 -1.38
C HIS A 297 21.35 1.00 0.13
N LEU A 298 22.20 0.34 0.93
CA LEU A 298 22.08 0.34 2.38
C LEU A 298 22.45 1.70 2.98
N ARG A 299 23.54 2.33 2.55
CA ARG A 299 23.95 3.67 3.00
C ARG A 299 22.85 4.69 2.73
N TYR A 300 22.38 4.75 1.50
CA TYR A 300 21.37 5.70 1.04
C TYR A 300 20.00 5.44 1.69
N GLY A 301 19.69 4.17 1.97
CA GLY A 301 18.45 3.76 2.62
C GLY A 301 18.44 4.02 4.13
N LEU A 302 19.56 3.76 4.81
CA LEU A 302 19.63 3.79 6.28
C LEU A 302 20.05 5.14 6.85
N VAL A 303 20.87 5.89 6.12
CA VAL A 303 21.40 7.18 6.57
C VAL A 303 20.58 8.31 5.93
N PRO A 304 19.84 9.10 6.72
CA PRO A 304 19.16 10.29 6.22
C PRO A 304 20.16 11.23 5.53
N ARG A 305 19.77 11.83 4.41
CA ARG A 305 20.65 12.71 3.62
C ARG A 305 21.25 13.87 4.42
N ILE A 306 20.55 14.38 5.44
CA ILE A 306 21.09 15.43 6.31
C ILE A 306 22.32 14.99 7.12
N LEU A 307 22.50 13.67 7.30
CA LEU A 307 23.63 13.05 7.99
C LEU A 307 24.65 12.43 7.00
N ASP A 308 24.40 12.56 5.69
CA ASP A 308 25.26 12.01 4.63
C ASP A 308 25.44 13.06 3.52
N PRO A 309 26.30 14.07 3.73
CA PRO A 309 26.47 15.19 2.81
C PRO A 309 27.11 14.78 1.48
N ASP A 310 27.93 13.73 1.48
CA ASP A 310 28.66 13.25 0.28
C ASP A 310 27.78 12.40 -0.65
N ARG A 311 26.51 12.17 -0.29
CA ARG A 311 25.59 11.35 -1.07
C ARG A 311 25.18 12.04 -2.38
N PRO A 312 25.38 11.39 -3.54
CA PRO A 312 24.91 11.93 -4.82
C PRO A 312 23.39 12.03 -4.88
N ALA A 313 22.87 12.91 -5.72
CA ALA A 313 21.44 12.96 -5.98
C ALA A 313 20.99 11.70 -6.73
N LEU A 314 20.05 10.96 -6.15
CA LEU A 314 19.39 9.84 -6.82
C LEU A 314 18.27 10.39 -7.70
N SER A 315 18.36 10.12 -9.00
CA SER A 315 17.36 10.50 -9.98
C SER A 315 17.37 9.50 -11.13
N THR A 316 17.16 8.22 -10.83
CA THR A 316 17.22 7.16 -11.85
C THR A 316 16.25 7.42 -12.98
N GLY A 317 15.08 8.01 -12.70
CA GLY A 317 14.12 8.39 -13.73
C GLY A 317 14.66 9.45 -14.72
N GLN A 318 15.46 10.41 -14.23
CA GLN A 318 16.12 11.40 -15.09
C GLN A 318 17.30 10.80 -15.86
N GLN A 319 18.06 9.89 -15.23
CA GLN A 319 19.15 9.16 -15.90
C GLN A 319 18.62 8.32 -17.07
N ILE A 320 17.52 7.58 -16.86
CA ILE A 320 16.84 6.84 -17.93
C ILE A 320 16.35 7.81 -19.01
N ASN A 321 15.72 8.93 -18.63
CA ASN A 321 15.23 9.91 -19.60
C ASN A 321 16.38 10.43 -20.49
N GLN A 322 17.52 10.78 -19.90
CA GLN A 322 18.69 11.25 -20.64
C GLN A 322 19.29 10.16 -21.54
N PHE A 323 19.34 8.90 -21.05
CA PHE A 323 19.77 7.75 -21.86
C PHE A 323 18.89 7.57 -23.10
N LEU A 324 17.58 7.78 -22.97
CA LEU A 324 16.62 7.74 -24.08
C LEU A 324 16.65 8.98 -24.98
N GLY A 325 17.59 9.91 -24.77
CA GLY A 325 17.73 11.15 -25.54
C GLY A 325 16.82 12.30 -25.09
N GLY A 326 16.16 12.18 -23.93
CA GLY A 326 15.35 13.22 -23.33
C GLY A 326 16.18 14.31 -22.63
N GLY A 327 15.57 15.50 -22.45
CA GLY A 327 16.23 16.63 -21.78
C GLY A 327 16.47 16.42 -20.27
N PRO A 328 17.39 17.19 -19.65
CA PRO A 328 17.74 17.03 -18.25
C PRO A 328 16.65 17.46 -17.27
N THR A 329 15.63 18.17 -17.74
CA THR A 329 14.55 18.77 -16.92
C THR A 329 13.29 17.91 -16.84
N SER A 330 13.32 16.69 -17.40
CA SER A 330 12.22 15.75 -17.40
C SER A 330 12.66 14.42 -16.79
N ALA A 331 11.76 13.78 -16.04
CA ALA A 331 11.98 12.47 -15.44
C ALA A 331 10.99 11.46 -16.04
N SER A 332 10.95 11.37 -17.38
CA SER A 332 10.18 10.34 -18.06
C SER A 332 10.95 9.02 -18.02
N ASN A 333 10.38 8.01 -17.39
CA ASN A 333 10.99 6.69 -17.28
C ASN A 333 9.98 5.58 -17.58
N PHE A 334 10.44 4.34 -17.47
CA PHE A 334 9.58 3.17 -17.61
C PHE A 334 8.73 2.95 -16.34
N LEU A 335 7.71 2.11 -16.46
CA LEU A 335 7.04 1.55 -15.29
C LEU A 335 7.98 0.61 -14.51
N LEU A 336 7.61 0.24 -13.28
CA LEU A 336 8.44 -0.59 -12.39
C LEU A 336 9.03 -1.83 -13.09
N LEU A 337 8.22 -2.60 -13.84
CA LEU A 337 8.72 -3.78 -14.55
C LEU A 337 9.74 -3.43 -15.64
N GLY A 338 9.53 -2.33 -16.35
CA GLY A 338 10.46 -1.84 -17.36
C GLY A 338 11.76 -1.37 -16.74
N ASN A 339 11.71 -0.70 -15.58
CA ASN A 339 12.91 -0.26 -14.84
C ASN A 339 13.74 -1.48 -14.38
N ILE A 340 13.10 -2.49 -13.80
CA ILE A 340 13.81 -3.71 -13.36
C ILE A 340 14.38 -4.47 -14.56
N TRP A 341 13.61 -4.61 -15.65
CA TRP A 341 14.10 -5.22 -16.88
C TRP A 341 15.30 -4.49 -17.46
N PHE A 342 15.26 -3.16 -17.48
CA PHE A 342 16.33 -2.32 -18.02
C PHE A 342 17.65 -2.49 -17.26
N PHE A 343 17.60 -2.51 -15.92
CA PHE A 343 18.81 -2.62 -15.09
C PHE A 343 19.28 -4.05 -14.84
N ASP A 344 18.38 -5.01 -14.70
CA ASP A 344 18.72 -6.37 -14.22
C ASP A 344 18.27 -7.50 -15.17
N GLY A 345 17.65 -7.15 -16.30
CA GLY A 345 17.20 -8.11 -17.31
C GLY A 345 16.10 -9.07 -16.82
N PRO A 346 15.95 -10.25 -17.46
CA PRO A 346 14.84 -11.18 -17.20
C PRO A 346 14.91 -11.76 -15.81
N VAL A 347 16.14 -12.11 -15.42
CA VAL A 347 16.44 -12.72 -14.14
C VAL A 347 16.12 -11.74 -13.01
N GLY A 348 16.46 -10.46 -13.19
CA GLY A 348 16.08 -9.39 -12.26
C GLY A 348 14.59 -9.30 -12.03
N VAL A 349 13.79 -9.28 -13.11
CA VAL A 349 12.32 -9.22 -13.01
C VAL A 349 11.79 -10.39 -12.17
N VAL A 350 12.28 -11.61 -12.38
CA VAL A 350 11.85 -12.78 -11.59
C VAL A 350 12.34 -12.66 -10.14
N ALA A 351 13.62 -12.37 -9.93
CA ALA A 351 14.27 -12.39 -8.62
C ALA A 351 13.73 -11.31 -7.68
N VAL A 352 13.55 -10.07 -8.16
CA VAL A 352 13.03 -8.95 -7.38
C VAL A 352 11.62 -9.25 -6.89
N HIS A 353 10.74 -9.73 -7.77
CA HIS A 353 9.36 -10.03 -7.39
C HIS A 353 9.25 -11.29 -6.51
N ALA A 354 10.11 -12.29 -6.72
CA ALA A 354 10.23 -13.44 -5.83
C ALA A 354 10.65 -13.02 -4.41
N PHE A 355 11.66 -12.14 -4.29
CA PHE A 355 12.12 -11.61 -3.00
C PHE A 355 11.01 -10.88 -2.26
N TRP A 356 10.35 -9.91 -2.90
CA TRP A 356 9.29 -9.13 -2.25
C TRP A 356 8.04 -9.96 -1.97
N ALA A 357 7.70 -10.94 -2.79
CA ALA A 357 6.68 -11.94 -2.50
C ALA A 357 7.02 -12.74 -1.23
N GLY A 358 8.27 -13.18 -1.09
CA GLY A 358 8.75 -13.87 0.11
C GLY A 358 8.67 -12.99 1.35
N PHE A 359 9.09 -11.73 1.24
CA PHE A 359 9.03 -10.76 2.31
C PHE A 359 7.58 -10.44 2.74
N VAL A 360 6.66 -10.25 1.79
CA VAL A 360 5.23 -10.02 2.09
C VAL A 360 4.60 -11.27 2.70
N ALA A 361 4.89 -12.47 2.18
CA ALA A 361 4.42 -13.72 2.75
C ALA A 361 4.92 -13.87 4.20
N LEU A 362 6.19 -13.54 4.47
CA LEU A 362 6.76 -13.50 5.82
C LEU A 362 5.97 -12.54 6.73
N LEU A 363 5.76 -11.29 6.30
CA LEU A 363 5.05 -10.29 7.10
C LEU A 363 3.63 -10.73 7.47
N LEU A 364 2.90 -11.30 6.51
CA LEU A 364 1.49 -11.65 6.67
C LEU A 364 1.26 -13.01 7.35
N ARG A 365 2.23 -13.95 7.27
CA ARG A 365 2.02 -15.36 7.69
C ARG A 365 2.92 -15.80 8.84
N TRP A 366 4.11 -15.22 9.01
CA TRP A 366 5.09 -15.69 9.99
C TRP A 366 4.58 -15.62 11.43
N ARG A 367 4.66 -16.74 12.16
CA ARG A 367 4.27 -16.86 13.58
C ARG A 367 2.87 -16.31 13.89
N GLY A 368 1.94 -16.43 12.94
CA GLY A 368 0.53 -16.06 13.09
C GLY A 368 0.21 -14.61 12.69
N ARG A 369 -0.98 -14.15 13.11
CA ARG A 369 -1.67 -12.94 12.58
C ARG A 369 -0.86 -11.65 12.69
N PRO A 370 -0.79 -10.81 11.63
CA PRO A 370 0.03 -9.61 11.62
C PRO A 370 -0.42 -8.60 12.68
N GLY A 371 0.56 -8.05 13.40
CA GLY A 371 0.32 -6.91 14.29
C GLY A 371 0.36 -5.59 13.51
N PRO A 372 0.11 -4.45 14.17
CA PRO A 372 0.18 -3.12 13.55
C PRO A 372 1.48 -2.88 12.78
N ALA A 373 2.63 -3.18 13.38
CA ALA A 373 3.94 -2.97 12.74
C ALA A 373 4.12 -3.80 11.46
N ARG A 374 3.67 -5.06 11.44
CA ARG A 374 3.77 -5.92 10.25
C ARG A 374 2.84 -5.44 9.14
N LEU A 375 1.66 -4.95 9.49
CA LEU A 375 0.74 -4.36 8.53
C LEU A 375 1.29 -3.04 7.95
N SER A 376 1.95 -2.22 8.79
CA SER A 376 2.65 -1.01 8.37
C SER A 376 3.77 -1.32 7.40
N LEU A 377 4.65 -2.28 7.71
CA LEU A 377 5.70 -2.73 6.79
C LEU A 377 5.12 -3.25 5.47
N PHE A 378 4.05 -4.03 5.52
CA PHE A 378 3.35 -4.48 4.32
C PHE A 378 2.87 -3.31 3.47
N CYS A 379 2.25 -2.29 4.08
CA CYS A 379 1.78 -1.12 3.34
C CYS A 379 2.93 -0.29 2.76
N LEU A 380 4.06 -0.16 3.46
CA LEU A 380 5.26 0.52 2.92
C LEU A 380 5.81 -0.23 1.70
N VAL A 381 5.90 -1.56 1.76
CA VAL A 381 6.29 -2.37 0.58
C VAL A 381 5.33 -2.15 -0.58
N CYS A 382 4.02 -2.06 -0.31
CA CYS A 382 3.02 -1.81 -1.34
C CYS A 382 3.09 -0.40 -1.94
N SER A 383 3.39 0.62 -1.14
CA SER A 383 3.44 2.01 -1.60
C SER A 383 4.74 2.35 -2.31
N ASP A 384 5.85 1.77 -1.86
CA ASP A 384 7.18 2.13 -2.36
C ASP A 384 7.61 1.14 -3.43
N VAL A 385 7.79 -0.13 -3.06
CA VAL A 385 8.54 -1.09 -3.90
C VAL A 385 7.67 -1.80 -4.92
N LEU A 386 6.46 -2.23 -4.52
CA LEU A 386 5.54 -2.98 -5.39
C LEU A 386 4.58 -2.09 -6.17
N LEU A 387 4.69 -0.77 -6.03
CA LEU A 387 3.85 0.15 -6.76
C LEU A 387 4.30 0.18 -8.23
N TRP A 388 3.38 -0.06 -9.16
CA TRP A 388 3.68 -0.18 -10.59
C TRP A 388 4.28 1.09 -11.21
N SER A 389 4.07 2.26 -10.60
CA SER A 389 4.65 3.54 -11.00
C SER A 389 5.96 3.87 -10.26
N GLY A 390 6.51 2.93 -9.49
CA GLY A 390 7.76 3.10 -8.76
C GLY A 390 8.99 3.05 -9.68
N THR A 391 9.99 3.86 -9.35
CA THR A 391 11.28 3.89 -10.04
C THR A 391 12.25 2.95 -9.34
N TYR A 392 12.61 1.83 -9.96
CA TYR A 392 13.67 0.95 -9.46
C TYR A 392 15.05 1.48 -9.92
N PRO A 393 16.08 1.51 -9.05
CA PRO A 393 16.11 1.04 -7.67
C PRO A 393 15.72 2.08 -6.59
N ASP A 394 15.46 3.33 -6.97
CA ASP A 394 15.11 4.43 -6.04
C ASP A 394 14.01 4.08 -5.03
N SER A 395 13.00 3.32 -5.45
CA SER A 395 11.88 2.87 -4.61
C SER A 395 12.31 1.92 -3.49
N THR A 396 13.30 1.06 -3.72
CA THR A 396 13.87 0.17 -2.69
C THR A 396 14.62 0.97 -1.64
N ILE A 397 15.37 1.99 -2.07
CA ILE A 397 16.07 2.91 -1.17
C ILE A 397 15.05 3.73 -0.37
N GLY A 398 14.02 4.26 -1.03
CA GLY A 398 12.92 4.98 -0.39
C GLY A 398 12.20 4.14 0.67
N PHE A 399 11.94 2.86 0.39
CA PHE A 399 11.39 1.92 1.37
C PHE A 399 12.24 1.83 2.64
N LEU A 400 13.57 1.65 2.51
CA LEU A 400 14.47 1.60 3.67
C LEU A 400 14.40 2.89 4.49
N GLN A 401 14.38 4.06 3.83
CA GLN A 401 14.25 5.35 4.50
C GLN A 401 12.92 5.47 5.25
N HIS A 402 11.83 5.04 4.63
CA HIS A 402 10.51 5.04 5.27
C HIS A 402 10.45 4.05 6.44
N VAL A 403 11.13 2.91 6.37
CA VAL A 403 11.26 1.96 7.48
C VAL A 403 12.03 2.58 8.65
N VAL A 404 13.18 3.19 8.38
CA VAL A 404 13.98 3.90 9.41
C VAL A 404 13.14 4.98 10.09
N SER A 405 12.43 5.79 9.29
CA SER A 405 11.53 6.81 9.81
C SER A 405 10.39 6.22 10.66
N ALA A 406 9.79 5.12 10.20
CA ALA A 406 8.73 4.40 10.91
C ALA A 406 9.19 3.72 12.21
N MET A 407 10.51 3.53 12.42
CA MET A 407 11.03 2.96 13.67
C MET A 407 10.60 3.79 14.90
N THR A 408 10.50 5.11 14.76
CA THR A 408 10.02 6.00 15.83
C THR A 408 8.59 5.66 16.25
N VAL A 409 7.72 5.39 15.28
CA VAL A 409 6.33 4.99 15.49
C VAL A 409 6.25 3.56 16.03
N PHE A 410 7.08 2.65 15.54
CA PHE A 410 7.15 1.28 16.07
C PHE A 410 7.64 1.24 17.51
N PHE A 411 8.60 2.08 17.86
CA PHE A 411 9.05 2.27 19.23
C PHE A 411 7.93 2.82 20.12
N LEU A 412 7.19 3.83 19.66
CA LEU A 412 6.03 4.36 20.38
C LEU A 412 4.93 3.30 20.60
N LEU A 413 4.63 2.48 19.59
CA LEU A 413 3.70 1.36 19.70
C LEU A 413 4.21 0.27 20.65
N TRP A 414 5.51 0.05 20.68
CA TRP A 414 6.14 -0.92 21.58
C TRP A 414 6.08 -0.44 23.04
N MET A 415 6.42 0.82 23.32
CA MET A 415 6.32 1.41 24.66
C MET A 415 4.89 1.41 25.20
N THR A 416 3.90 1.62 24.33
CA THR A 416 2.48 1.65 24.70
C THR A 416 1.81 0.29 24.74
N ARG A 417 2.57 -0.79 24.51
CA ARG A 417 2.04 -2.16 24.47
C ARG A 417 1.74 -2.65 25.89
N THR A 418 0.52 -3.11 26.12
CA THR A 418 0.19 -3.80 27.37
C THR A 418 0.81 -5.19 27.38
N ILE A 419 1.71 -5.42 28.34
CA ILE A 419 2.12 -6.76 28.71
C ILE A 419 0.95 -7.35 29.47
N THR A 420 0.08 -8.07 28.77
CA THR A 420 -0.91 -8.91 29.46
C THR A 420 -0.11 -9.94 30.23
N ALA A 421 0.13 -9.68 31.52
CA ALA A 421 0.60 -10.69 32.45
C ALA A 421 -0.27 -11.91 32.23
N ARG A 422 0.34 -13.07 31.99
CA ARG A 422 -0.36 -14.35 32.00
C ARG A 422 -1.10 -14.42 33.33
N SER A 423 -2.37 -14.04 33.32
CA SER A 423 -3.31 -14.47 34.33
C SER A 423 -3.50 -15.96 34.04
N THR A 424 -2.54 -16.75 34.49
CA THR A 424 -2.80 -18.09 35.00
C THR A 424 -3.80 -17.89 36.12
N ARG A 425 -5.07 -17.76 35.73
CA ARG A 425 -6.21 -18.07 36.56
C ARG A 425 -6.09 -19.56 36.80
N ARG A 426 -5.21 -19.94 37.73
CA ARG A 426 -5.29 -21.21 38.46
C ARG A 426 -6.69 -21.18 39.03
N ILE A 427 -7.61 -21.86 38.34
CA ILE A 427 -8.89 -22.23 38.93
C ILE A 427 -8.49 -22.97 40.22
N PRO A 428 -8.88 -22.50 41.41
CA PRO A 428 -8.67 -23.27 42.62
C PRO A 428 -9.34 -24.61 42.39
N ARG A 429 -8.56 -25.69 42.40
CA ARG A 429 -9.14 -27.03 42.54
C ARG A 429 -10.04 -26.97 43.78
N PRO A 430 -11.34 -27.29 43.69
CA PRO A 430 -12.14 -27.45 44.89
C PRO A 430 -11.46 -28.52 45.74
N ALA A 431 -11.05 -28.12 46.94
CA ALA A 431 -10.51 -29.02 47.94
C ALA A 431 -11.64 -29.93 48.40
N GLY A 432 -11.43 -31.25 48.26
CA GLY A 432 -12.12 -32.28 49.02
C GLY A 432 -13.59 -32.54 48.66
N SER A 433 -13.85 -33.71 48.09
CA SER A 433 -14.95 -34.54 48.56
C SER A 433 -14.35 -35.83 49.13
N PRO A 434 -14.36 -36.05 50.45
CA PRO A 434 -14.23 -37.39 50.99
C PRO A 434 -15.54 -38.13 50.72
N GLY A 435 -15.42 -39.28 50.07
CA GLY A 435 -16.49 -40.25 49.85
C GLY A 435 -15.84 -41.61 49.62
#